data_AF-K2DEE8-F1
#
_entry.id   AF-K2DEE8-F1
#
_cell.length_a   1.000
_cell.length_b   1.000
_cell.length_c   1.000
_cell.angle_alpha   90.00
_cell.angle_beta   90.00
_cell.angle_gamma   90.00
#
_symmetry.space_group_name_H-M   'P 1'
#
loop_
_entity.id
_entity.type
_entity.pdbx_description
1 polymer ?
#
loop_
_entity_poly.entity_id
_entity_poly.type
_entity_poly.pdbx_seq_one_letter_code
_entity_poly.pdbx_strand_id
1 'polypeptide(L)'
;MMQSLTNINRLYADKQNKYQPTRVIKGQEKTPASNPIKSIFANQDGIPANFLKHNLISFTGVSPEASVSANVGKTTVTSLIDADQIYGKALDYINNAQKSIQIEMFEFQNLKVDGHIWPSAGAETVAGWEKQQAILDALIQKKKENPDLNVQVILDSHKWYQDGFDHQLKHYNNMRMIKYLKDNNIDVVPYPRRYQGGGSLQHVKFLAVDSNKVILGGENWGNHSAANHDACVAIKTQPQHEHSEVDNLIDEIFNKDWKFAWQRLGVTNLAPEEDKINTNPADVPPESLEYMVVAGNVFQDPKYKNRYQNGELNLPEVKPISDPAIKILTNSPKEYEEISEQGSESIGTYIKERLNTAQSLKAELFVLSHKEIVNKIIERHKEAQNGGRPFDVQILMHPGIVDDFPYCRKTKHALEKAGIPVQMYKVDEDINQKLHAKWAIFDNKELLIGSANWSAAGLETNLASGKRDDYPLTDATINEEIYKYKPQIDNLEKSFGLASLFGEKQEINDSELKIRINSFKEFLKNKPPETTPETINNTRKLIAFYKVLKDYNTQKSQYRRGNHECAISISNEEIAKTFLRQFDKDWEYSKITVPDGYSENQSAQNIVDQKNSIRQMVMDTEPSFDTVA
;
A
#
# COMPACT_ATOMS: atom_id res chain seq x y z
N MET A 1 32.69 5.54 -15.66
CA MET A 1 31.64 5.41 -14.62
C MET A 1 31.88 6.31 -13.41
N MET A 2 33.05 6.27 -12.75
CA MET A 2 33.37 7.22 -11.66
C MET A 2 33.29 8.71 -12.06
N GLN A 3 33.70 9.05 -13.29
CA GLN A 3 33.49 10.39 -13.85
C GLN A 3 32.00 10.77 -13.98
N SER A 4 31.13 9.79 -14.26
CA SER A 4 29.68 9.99 -14.33
C SER A 4 29.08 10.28 -12.95
N LEU A 5 29.48 9.52 -11.92
CA LEU A 5 29.05 9.75 -10.53
C LEU A 5 29.54 11.09 -9.99
N THR A 6 30.76 11.50 -10.36
CA THR A 6 31.29 12.82 -9.98
C THR A 6 30.49 13.96 -10.60
N ASN A 7 30.12 13.83 -11.89
CA ASN A 7 29.26 14.81 -12.58
C ASN A 7 27.84 14.84 -11.99
N ILE A 8 27.28 13.68 -11.66
CA ILE A 8 25.98 13.52 -10.99
C ILE A 8 25.98 14.19 -9.61
N ASN A 9 26.99 13.94 -8.77
CA ASN A 9 27.12 14.55 -7.44
C ASN A 9 27.23 16.08 -7.53
N ARG A 10 27.98 16.61 -8.51
CA ARG A 10 28.10 18.06 -8.75
C ARG A 10 26.74 18.67 -9.15
N LEU A 11 26.02 18.04 -10.07
CA LEU A 11 24.68 18.48 -10.49
C LEU A 11 23.66 18.41 -9.35
N TYR A 12 23.76 17.40 -8.49
CA TYR A 12 22.91 17.28 -7.32
C TYR A 12 23.15 18.43 -6.33
N ALA A 13 24.42 18.74 -6.04
CA ALA A 13 24.78 19.89 -5.21
C ALA A 13 24.32 21.23 -5.82
N ASP A 14 24.46 21.40 -7.14
CA ASP A 14 24.01 22.60 -7.86
C ASP A 14 22.48 22.75 -7.84
N LYS A 15 21.72 21.65 -7.98
CA LYS A 15 20.25 21.66 -7.90
C LYS A 15 19.75 21.90 -6.46
N GLN A 16 20.38 21.29 -5.45
CA GLN A 16 20.07 21.53 -4.03
C GLN A 16 20.28 23.00 -3.63
N ASN A 17 21.34 23.64 -4.13
CA ASN A 17 21.59 25.07 -3.89
C ASN A 17 20.55 25.99 -4.53
N LYS A 18 19.87 25.56 -5.61
CA LYS A 18 18.78 26.32 -6.25
C LYS A 18 17.42 26.11 -5.57
N TYR A 19 17.27 25.05 -4.77
CA TYR A 19 16.04 24.69 -4.08
C TYR A 19 16.06 25.00 -2.57
N GLN A 20 17.08 25.73 -2.08
CA GLN A 20 17.05 26.26 -0.72
C GLN A 20 15.82 27.18 -0.55
N PRO A 21 14.89 26.88 0.37
CA PRO A 21 13.79 27.79 0.65
C PRO A 21 14.37 29.12 1.10
N THR A 22 13.86 30.21 0.53
CA THR A 22 14.22 31.58 0.88
C THR A 22 14.36 31.73 2.39
N ARG A 23 15.57 32.13 2.82
CA ARG A 23 15.93 32.40 4.21
C ARG A 23 14.78 33.09 4.95
N VAL A 24 14.31 32.47 6.02
CA VAL A 24 13.59 33.15 7.10
C VAL A 24 14.51 34.23 7.64
N ILE A 25 14.17 35.49 7.38
CA ILE A 25 14.85 36.66 7.93
C ILE A 25 14.54 36.68 9.43
N LYS A 26 15.56 36.44 10.26
CA LYS A 26 15.53 36.73 11.69
C LYS A 26 15.62 38.24 11.90
N GLY A 27 14.63 38.79 12.60
CA GLY A 27 14.79 39.89 13.56
C GLY A 27 14.59 41.31 13.06
N GLN A 28 13.42 41.87 13.33
CA GLN A 28 13.34 43.20 13.95
C GLN A 28 12.28 43.19 15.04
N GLU A 29 12.75 43.39 16.27
CA GLU A 29 11.95 43.70 17.44
C GLU A 29 11.17 45.00 17.22
N LYS A 30 9.85 44.95 17.41
CA LYS A 30 9.07 46.11 17.85
C LYS A 30 8.11 45.68 18.95
N THR A 31 8.26 46.34 20.09
CA THR A 31 7.43 46.24 21.29
C THR A 31 5.97 46.61 21.03
N PRO A 32 5.01 46.07 21.83
CA PRO A 32 3.58 46.17 21.54
C PRO A 32 2.95 47.39 22.22
N ALA A 33 2.11 48.11 21.48
CA ALA A 33 1.19 49.11 22.02
C ALA A 33 -0.26 48.66 21.79
N SER A 34 -0.85 48.18 22.87
CA SER A 34 -2.26 48.28 23.30
C SER A 34 -3.40 48.43 22.28
N ASN A 35 -4.37 47.52 22.50
CA ASN A 35 -5.82 47.71 22.62
C ASN A 35 -6.75 47.10 21.55
N PRO A 36 -7.94 46.63 21.99
CA PRO A 36 -8.39 45.27 21.72
C PRO A 36 -9.67 45.25 20.89
N ILE A 37 -9.83 44.24 20.04
CA ILE A 37 -11.15 43.84 19.56
C ILE A 37 -11.43 42.45 20.11
N LYS A 38 -12.37 42.44 21.05
CA LYS A 38 -12.91 41.28 21.74
C LYS A 38 -13.49 40.28 20.73
N SER A 39 -13.07 39.03 20.88
CA SER A 39 -13.81 37.85 20.46
C SER A 39 -15.21 37.83 21.09
N ILE A 40 -16.25 37.73 20.28
CA ILE A 40 -17.56 37.27 20.73
C ILE A 40 -18.05 36.26 19.69
N PHE A 41 -17.86 34.98 19.97
CA PHE A 41 -18.84 33.93 19.69
C PHE A 41 -18.66 32.87 20.78
N ALA A 42 -19.36 33.10 21.89
CA ALA A 42 -19.69 32.06 22.86
C ALA A 42 -21.13 31.63 22.55
N ASN A 43 -21.36 30.33 22.35
CA ASN A 43 -22.70 29.77 22.47
C ASN A 43 -23.11 29.81 23.95
N GLN A 44 -24.43 29.88 24.19
CA GLN A 44 -25.06 30.25 25.46
C GLN A 44 -24.79 29.34 26.69
N ASP A 45 -23.89 28.35 26.60
CA ASP A 45 -23.59 27.43 27.70
C ASP A 45 -22.14 27.49 28.23
N GLY A 46 -21.39 28.55 27.93
CA GLY A 46 -20.21 28.90 28.75
C GLY A 46 -19.03 27.91 28.73
N ILE A 47 -18.84 27.13 27.67
CA ILE A 47 -17.64 26.29 27.51
C ILE A 47 -16.59 27.06 26.68
N PRO A 48 -15.37 27.30 27.18
CA PRO A 48 -14.31 27.92 26.38
C PRO A 48 -13.97 27.06 25.16
N ALA A 49 -13.79 27.67 23.99
CA ALA A 49 -13.41 26.97 22.75
C ALA A 49 -12.10 26.15 22.87
N ASN A 50 -11.26 26.46 23.86
CA ASN A 50 -10.04 25.70 24.17
C ASN A 50 -10.27 24.51 25.11
N PHE A 51 -11.44 24.40 25.74
CA PHE A 51 -11.81 23.27 26.60
C PHE A 51 -12.30 22.06 25.76
N LEU A 52 -12.92 22.32 24.60
CA LEU A 52 -13.34 21.29 23.63
C LEU A 52 -12.17 20.71 22.80
N LYS A 53 -11.02 21.38 22.76
CA LYS A 53 -9.83 20.88 22.04
C LYS A 53 -8.99 19.88 22.84
N HIS A 54 -9.17 19.81 24.16
CA HIS A 54 -8.33 19.00 25.03
C HIS A 54 -9.09 18.07 25.98
N ASN A 55 -10.42 18.11 26.03
CA ASN A 55 -11.20 17.14 26.80
C ASN A 55 -12.55 16.84 26.12
N LEU A 56 -12.78 15.54 25.85
CA LEU A 56 -14.09 14.90 25.67
C LEU A 56 -14.85 15.17 24.36
N ILE A 57 -14.26 14.74 23.23
CA ILE A 57 -14.92 13.76 22.34
C ILE A 57 -13.81 12.88 21.77
N SER A 58 -13.37 11.86 22.51
CA SER A 58 -12.78 10.71 21.83
C SER A 58 -13.95 10.10 21.07
N PHE A 59 -13.99 10.23 19.75
CA PHE A 59 -14.77 9.27 18.97
C PHE A 59 -14.09 7.94 19.27
N THR A 60 -14.67 7.17 20.20
CA THR A 60 -14.10 5.89 20.59
C THR A 60 -14.26 4.99 19.39
N GLY A 61 -13.20 4.86 18.59
CA GLY A 61 -13.04 3.76 17.66
C GLY A 61 -13.26 2.44 18.40
N VAL A 62 -13.44 1.36 17.64
CA VAL A 62 -13.60 0.04 18.23
C VAL A 62 -12.31 -0.34 18.96
N SER A 63 -12.39 -0.52 20.27
CA SER A 63 -11.22 -0.97 21.04
C SER A 63 -10.82 -2.38 20.58
N PRO A 64 -9.52 -2.62 20.32
CA PRO A 64 -9.04 -3.91 19.85
C PRO A 64 -9.32 -5.01 20.89
N GLU A 65 -9.69 -6.19 20.41
CA GLU A 65 -9.71 -7.41 21.21
C GLU A 65 -8.35 -7.62 21.88
N ALA A 66 -8.40 -8.01 23.16
CA ALA A 66 -7.18 -8.28 23.91
C ALA A 66 -6.38 -9.41 23.25
N SER A 67 -5.05 -9.24 23.17
CA SER A 67 -4.16 -10.26 22.62
C SER A 67 -4.32 -11.60 23.34
N VAL A 68 -4.49 -12.68 22.57
CA VAL A 68 -4.51 -14.05 23.07
C VAL A 68 -3.30 -14.80 22.52
N SER A 69 -2.71 -15.66 23.34
CA SER A 69 -1.63 -16.56 22.90
C SER A 69 -2.08 -18.01 22.95
N ALA A 70 -1.80 -18.76 21.88
CA ALA A 70 -2.11 -20.19 21.80
C ALA A 70 -0.93 -20.95 21.19
N ASN A 71 -0.80 -22.24 21.54
CA ASN A 71 0.21 -23.10 20.92
C ASN A 71 -0.27 -23.57 19.54
N VAL A 72 0.59 -23.44 18.54
CA VAL A 72 0.36 -23.89 17.17
C VAL A 72 1.62 -24.63 16.72
N GLY A 73 1.53 -25.97 16.63
CA GLY A 73 2.70 -26.81 16.38
C GLY A 73 3.80 -26.59 17.42
N LYS A 74 5.00 -26.19 16.97
CA LYS A 74 6.18 -25.95 17.83
C LYS A 74 6.33 -24.47 18.26
N THR A 75 5.34 -23.64 17.97
CA THR A 75 5.34 -22.21 18.32
C THR A 75 4.20 -21.84 19.26
N THR A 76 4.36 -20.71 19.93
CA THR A 76 3.26 -19.94 20.52
C THR A 76 2.95 -18.78 19.57
N VAL A 77 1.69 -18.67 19.18
CA VAL A 77 1.17 -17.58 18.33
C VAL A 77 0.38 -16.62 19.21
N THR A 78 0.60 -15.32 19.07
CA THR A 78 -0.11 -14.25 19.78
C THR A 78 -0.84 -13.35 18.78
N SER A 79 -2.13 -13.11 18.96
CA SER A 79 -2.90 -12.14 18.15
C SER A 79 -2.50 -10.70 18.49
N LEU A 80 -2.36 -9.86 17.48
CA LEU A 80 -2.04 -8.43 17.63
C LEU A 80 -3.00 -7.61 16.75
N ILE A 81 -3.85 -6.80 17.37
CA ILE A 81 -4.80 -5.93 16.67
C ILE A 81 -4.51 -4.49 17.08
N ASP A 82 -4.43 -3.63 16.07
CA ASP A 82 -4.06 -2.22 16.17
C ASP A 82 -2.64 -1.93 16.67
N ALA A 83 -2.25 -0.68 16.43
CA ALA A 83 -0.92 -0.13 16.65
C ALA A 83 -0.34 -0.42 18.04
N ASP A 84 -1.13 -0.26 19.11
CA ASP A 84 -0.60 -0.39 20.47
C ASP A 84 -0.06 -1.80 20.78
N GLN A 85 -0.80 -2.82 20.35
CA GLN A 85 -0.40 -4.22 20.49
C GLN A 85 0.76 -4.55 19.56
N ILE A 86 0.67 -4.12 18.29
CA ILE A 86 1.65 -4.45 17.25
C ILE A 86 3.01 -3.81 17.55
N TYR A 87 3.06 -2.48 17.71
CA TYR A 87 4.31 -1.77 17.98
C TYR A 87 4.84 -2.03 19.38
N GLY A 88 3.95 -2.27 20.36
CA GLY A 88 4.34 -2.76 21.68
C GLY A 88 5.11 -4.07 21.59
N LYS A 89 4.61 -5.02 20.78
CA LYS A 89 5.27 -6.31 20.59
C LYS A 89 6.56 -6.22 19.76
N ALA A 90 6.58 -5.37 18.74
CA ALA A 90 7.79 -5.12 17.95
C ALA A 90 8.92 -4.55 18.81
N LEU A 91 8.63 -3.54 19.65
CA LEU A 91 9.61 -2.98 20.58
C LEU A 91 10.08 -3.99 21.63
N ASP A 92 9.17 -4.78 22.20
CA ASP A 92 9.51 -5.88 23.11
C ASP A 92 10.56 -6.81 22.46
N TYR A 93 10.32 -7.22 21.22
CA TYR A 93 11.25 -8.11 20.51
C TYR A 93 12.58 -7.42 20.20
N ILE A 94 12.58 -6.18 19.68
CA ILE A 94 13.80 -5.45 19.33
C ILE A 94 14.67 -5.17 20.56
N ASN A 95 14.08 -4.69 21.65
CA ASN A 95 14.83 -4.34 22.86
C ASN A 95 15.51 -5.57 23.48
N ASN A 96 14.83 -6.73 23.42
CA ASN A 96 15.35 -7.99 23.95
C ASN A 96 16.24 -8.76 22.97
N ALA A 97 16.44 -8.29 21.74
CA ALA A 97 17.28 -8.95 20.74
C ALA A 97 18.73 -9.11 21.22
N GLN A 98 19.34 -10.26 20.95
CA GLN A 98 20.70 -10.59 21.39
C GLN A 98 21.64 -10.91 20.23
N LYS A 99 21.12 -11.56 19.19
CA LYS A 99 21.88 -12.12 18.07
C LYS A 99 21.55 -11.43 16.76
N SER A 100 20.26 -11.29 16.45
CA SER A 100 19.86 -10.79 15.15
C SER A 100 18.49 -10.12 15.13
N ILE A 101 18.33 -9.21 14.18
CA ILE A 101 17.08 -8.54 13.84
C ILE A 101 16.98 -8.50 12.32
N GLN A 102 15.91 -9.04 11.76
CA GLN A 102 15.62 -9.05 10.34
C GLN A 102 14.29 -8.32 10.12
N ILE A 103 14.29 -7.29 9.29
CA ILE A 103 13.11 -6.48 8.98
C ILE A 103 12.90 -6.46 7.48
N GLU A 104 11.66 -6.65 7.06
CA GLU A 104 11.24 -6.39 5.70
C GLU A 104 9.95 -5.56 5.73
N MET A 105 9.95 -4.42 5.05
CA MET A 105 8.89 -3.43 5.20
C MET A 105 8.66 -2.61 3.94
N PHE A 106 7.39 -2.49 3.54
CA PHE A 106 6.97 -1.58 2.48
C PHE A 106 7.20 -0.11 2.84
N GLU A 107 6.83 0.27 4.08
CA GLU A 107 6.97 1.61 4.62
C GLU A 107 7.67 1.53 5.98
N PHE A 108 8.88 2.08 6.07
CA PHE A 108 9.53 2.32 7.35
C PHE A 108 9.92 3.79 7.43
N GLN A 109 9.09 4.57 8.12
CA GLN A 109 9.20 6.02 8.22
C GLN A 109 9.36 6.44 9.68
N ASN A 110 9.99 7.59 9.87
CA ASN A 110 10.11 8.24 11.17
C ASN A 110 10.08 9.75 10.96
N LEU A 111 9.46 10.51 11.86
CA LEU A 111 9.35 11.96 11.70
C LEU A 111 10.72 12.66 11.64
N LYS A 112 11.75 12.10 12.30
CA LYS A 112 13.11 12.66 12.29
C LYS A 112 13.80 12.53 10.92
N VAL A 113 13.39 11.57 10.10
CA VAL A 113 14.03 11.26 8.81
C VAL A 113 13.19 11.81 7.66
N ASP A 114 11.88 11.52 7.68
CA ASP A 114 10.99 11.71 6.54
C ASP A 114 9.72 12.52 6.87
N GLY A 115 9.63 13.14 8.05
CA GLY A 115 8.44 13.87 8.49
C GLY A 115 8.00 15.04 7.60
N HIS A 116 8.91 15.60 6.79
CA HIS A 116 8.61 16.65 5.82
C HIS A 116 8.12 16.12 4.46
N ILE A 117 8.12 14.81 4.25
CA ILE A 117 7.41 14.16 3.14
C ILE A 117 6.16 13.46 3.67
N TRP A 118 6.30 12.75 4.78
CA TRP A 118 5.27 11.90 5.37
C TRP A 118 4.91 12.43 6.76
N PRO A 119 3.86 13.26 6.92
CA PRO A 119 3.39 13.66 8.24
C PRO A 119 2.75 12.48 8.97
N SER A 120 2.53 12.64 10.28
CA SER A 120 1.74 11.69 11.07
C SER A 120 0.24 11.73 10.74
N ALA A 121 -0.26 12.87 10.25
CA ALA A 121 -1.65 13.07 9.85
C ALA A 121 -2.66 12.62 10.92
N GLY A 122 -2.46 13.07 12.16
CA GLY A 122 -3.34 12.76 13.31
C GLY A 122 -2.97 11.49 14.07
N ALA A 123 -2.08 10.63 13.54
CA ALA A 123 -1.69 9.40 14.21
C ALA A 123 -1.04 9.64 15.60
N GLU A 124 -0.48 10.83 15.85
CA GLU A 124 0.11 11.20 17.13
C GLU A 124 -0.88 11.20 18.32
N THR A 125 -2.18 11.18 18.05
CA THR A 125 -3.22 11.10 19.09
C THR A 125 -3.65 9.67 19.40
N VAL A 126 -3.10 8.67 18.71
CA VAL A 126 -3.54 7.27 18.77
C VAL A 126 -2.56 6.44 19.61
N ALA A 127 -3.09 5.49 20.38
CA ALA A 127 -2.28 4.55 21.14
C ALA A 127 -1.36 3.75 20.21
N GLY A 128 -0.10 3.57 20.61
CA GLY A 128 0.91 2.89 19.80
C GLY A 128 1.75 3.80 18.90
N TRP A 129 1.36 5.05 18.65
CA TRP A 129 2.14 5.95 17.81
C TRP A 129 3.55 6.24 18.36
N GLU A 130 3.66 6.54 19.66
CA GLU A 130 4.97 6.76 20.29
C GLU A 130 5.86 5.51 20.19
N LYS A 131 5.24 4.33 20.28
CA LYS A 131 5.93 3.04 20.14
C LYS A 131 6.43 2.83 18.72
N GLN A 132 5.63 3.16 17.71
CA GLN A 132 6.03 3.13 16.31
C GLN A 132 7.26 4.03 16.08
N GLN A 133 7.22 5.27 16.56
CA GLN A 133 8.35 6.20 16.41
C GLN A 133 9.61 5.72 17.15
N ALA A 134 9.46 5.07 18.30
CA ALA A 134 10.58 4.56 19.10
C ALA A 134 11.33 3.37 18.47
N ILE A 135 10.75 2.67 17.49
CA ILE A 135 11.38 1.51 16.83
C ILE A 135 12.74 1.88 16.21
N LEU A 136 12.81 3.01 15.51
CA LEU A 136 14.06 3.45 14.87
C LEU A 136 15.16 3.72 15.90
N ASP A 137 14.81 4.39 16.99
CA ASP A 137 15.76 4.69 18.08
C ASP A 137 16.24 3.40 18.75
N ALA A 138 15.33 2.44 18.99
CA ALA A 138 15.66 1.15 19.56
C ALA A 138 16.65 0.37 18.68
N LEU A 139 16.43 0.30 17.36
CA LEU A 139 17.35 -0.38 16.44
C LEU A 139 18.75 0.22 16.47
N ILE A 140 18.85 1.56 16.40
CA ILE A 140 20.14 2.26 16.45
C ILE A 140 20.83 2.02 17.79
N GLN A 141 20.08 2.13 18.89
CA GLN A 141 20.62 1.92 20.23
C GLN A 141 21.17 0.50 20.39
N LYS A 142 20.41 -0.51 19.98
CA LYS A 142 20.85 -1.92 20.00
C LYS A 142 22.10 -2.15 19.18
N LYS A 143 22.20 -1.53 17.99
CA LYS A 143 23.39 -1.65 17.14
C LYS A 143 24.61 -0.92 17.72
N LYS A 144 24.40 0.18 18.46
CA LYS A 144 25.48 0.89 19.18
C LYS A 144 25.98 0.11 20.39
N GLU A 145 25.06 -0.48 21.16
CA GLU A 145 25.38 -1.29 22.34
C GLU A 145 26.08 -2.59 21.98
N ASN A 146 25.65 -3.22 20.88
CA ASN A 146 26.25 -4.43 20.34
C ASN A 146 26.57 -4.24 18.83
N PRO A 147 27.77 -3.77 18.49
CA PRO A 147 28.21 -3.64 17.09
C PRO A 147 28.16 -4.94 16.29
N ASP A 148 28.22 -6.10 16.96
CA ASP A 148 28.15 -7.43 16.33
C ASP A 148 26.71 -7.94 16.13
N LEU A 149 25.70 -7.24 16.68
CA LEU A 149 24.29 -7.57 16.46
C LEU A 149 23.98 -7.52 14.95
N ASN A 150 23.51 -8.63 14.39
CA ASN A 150 23.19 -8.71 12.97
C ASN A 150 21.82 -8.07 12.70
N VAL A 151 21.80 -6.80 12.30
CA VAL A 151 20.58 -6.06 11.96
C VAL A 151 20.51 -5.92 10.44
N GLN A 152 19.52 -6.55 9.82
CA GLN A 152 19.32 -6.60 8.38
C GLN A 152 17.92 -6.08 8.00
N VAL A 153 17.84 -5.21 6.99
CA VAL A 153 16.60 -4.52 6.61
C VAL A 153 16.41 -4.55 5.09
N ILE A 154 15.24 -4.98 4.62
CA ILE A 154 14.78 -4.88 3.23
C ILE A 154 13.69 -3.82 3.17
N LEU A 155 13.84 -2.81 2.31
CA LEU A 155 12.85 -1.74 2.16
C LEU A 155 12.42 -1.57 0.71
N ASP A 156 11.13 -1.34 0.49
CA ASP A 156 10.62 -0.99 -0.83
C ASP A 156 11.24 0.31 -1.36
N SER A 157 11.43 0.39 -2.67
CA SER A 157 11.99 1.56 -3.36
C SER A 157 11.07 2.06 -4.47
N HIS A 158 9.75 1.95 -4.29
CA HIS A 158 8.76 2.46 -5.23
C HIS A 158 8.82 3.98 -5.34
N LYS A 159 8.46 4.47 -6.54
CA LYS A 159 8.40 5.88 -6.88
C LYS A 159 6.97 6.39 -6.67
N TRP A 160 6.80 7.30 -5.72
CA TRP A 160 5.56 8.02 -5.48
C TRP A 160 5.52 9.32 -6.28
N TYR A 161 4.30 9.82 -6.52
CA TYR A 161 4.04 11.04 -7.30
C TYR A 161 3.38 12.15 -6.47
N GLN A 162 3.10 11.86 -5.20
CA GLN A 162 2.44 12.73 -4.24
C GLN A 162 3.03 12.46 -2.86
N ASP A 163 3.27 13.50 -2.06
CA ASP A 163 3.71 13.38 -0.66
C ASP A 163 2.49 13.23 0.28
N GLY A 164 2.74 13.03 1.57
CA GLY A 164 1.67 12.89 2.57
C GLY A 164 0.98 14.20 2.96
N PHE A 165 1.31 15.32 2.30
CA PHE A 165 0.61 16.60 2.39
C PHE A 165 -0.21 16.91 1.13
N ASP A 166 -0.39 15.91 0.27
CA ASP A 166 -1.08 16.01 -1.02
C ASP A 166 -0.42 16.90 -2.07
N HIS A 167 0.84 17.29 -1.87
CA HIS A 167 1.60 17.99 -2.90
C HIS A 167 2.04 17.02 -3.98
N GLN A 168 2.03 17.47 -5.24
CA GLN A 168 2.56 16.72 -6.38
C GLN A 168 4.10 16.68 -6.34
N LEU A 169 4.65 15.85 -5.45
CA LEU A 169 6.07 15.65 -5.24
C LEU A 169 6.46 14.23 -5.65
N LYS A 170 7.24 14.11 -6.72
CA LYS A 170 7.85 12.84 -7.09
C LYS A 170 8.98 12.51 -6.14
N HIS A 171 8.98 11.32 -5.56
CA HIS A 171 10.02 10.86 -4.64
C HIS A 171 10.02 9.33 -4.52
N TYR A 172 11.00 8.78 -3.82
CA TYR A 172 11.13 7.34 -3.60
C TYR A 172 10.93 7.02 -2.12
N ASN A 173 10.02 6.09 -1.81
CA ASN A 173 9.42 5.94 -0.47
C ASN A 173 10.44 5.93 0.68
N ASN A 174 11.37 4.98 0.67
CA ASN A 174 12.27 4.73 1.80
C ASN A 174 13.73 5.15 1.56
N MET A 175 14.05 5.90 0.50
CA MET A 175 15.48 6.11 0.15
C MET A 175 16.27 6.85 1.21
N ARG A 176 15.63 7.78 1.92
CA ARG A 176 16.26 8.50 3.04
C ARG A 176 16.39 7.63 4.26
N MET A 177 15.38 6.81 4.59
CA MET A 177 15.50 5.78 5.62
C MET A 177 16.65 4.80 5.32
N ILE A 178 16.76 4.30 4.08
CA ILE A 178 17.87 3.42 3.67
C ILE A 178 19.22 4.10 3.92
N LYS A 179 19.36 5.37 3.51
CA LYS A 179 20.59 6.14 3.77
C LYS A 179 20.85 6.27 5.28
N TYR A 180 19.84 6.65 6.04
CA TYR A 180 19.94 6.88 7.48
C TYR A 180 20.33 5.61 8.24
N LEU A 181 19.75 4.46 7.90
CA LEU A 181 20.11 3.16 8.45
C LEU A 181 21.56 2.79 8.12
N LYS A 182 22.01 3.02 6.86
CA LYS A 182 23.41 2.79 6.49
C LYS A 182 24.39 3.67 7.25
N ASP A 183 24.09 4.96 7.39
CA ASP A 183 24.91 5.90 8.14
C ASP A 183 25.03 5.49 9.63
N ASN A 184 24.06 4.72 10.15
CA ASN A 184 24.05 4.17 11.51
C ASN A 184 24.50 2.69 11.59
N ASN A 185 25.27 2.22 10.60
CA ASN A 185 25.87 0.87 10.57
C ASN A 185 24.85 -0.28 10.60
N ILE A 186 23.62 -0.05 10.14
CA ILE A 186 22.61 -1.10 9.94
C ILE A 186 22.72 -1.65 8.52
N ASP A 187 22.61 -2.97 8.37
CA ASP A 187 22.67 -3.58 7.04
C ASP A 187 21.31 -3.46 6.34
N VAL A 188 21.22 -2.67 5.28
CA VAL A 188 19.96 -2.44 4.56
C VAL A 188 20.16 -2.56 3.05
N VAL A 189 19.14 -3.05 2.35
CA VAL A 189 19.10 -3.15 0.88
C VAL A 189 17.71 -2.72 0.38
N PRO A 190 17.61 -1.92 -0.71
CA PRO A 190 16.34 -1.71 -1.38
C PRO A 190 15.89 -2.99 -2.07
N TYR A 191 14.62 -3.33 -1.97
CA TYR A 191 14.07 -4.44 -2.75
C TYR A 191 14.13 -4.13 -4.25
N PRO A 192 14.45 -5.12 -5.10
CA PRO A 192 14.55 -4.92 -6.54
C PRO A 192 13.25 -4.45 -7.17
N ARG A 193 13.31 -3.39 -7.97
CA ARG A 193 12.15 -2.88 -8.71
C ARG A 193 11.77 -3.81 -9.86
N ARG A 194 10.57 -3.61 -10.41
CA ARG A 194 10.06 -4.35 -11.58
C ARG A 194 11.04 -4.50 -12.75
N TYR A 195 11.70 -3.42 -13.16
CA TYR A 195 12.68 -3.45 -14.26
C TYR A 195 13.96 -4.20 -13.90
N GLN A 196 14.26 -4.30 -12.60
CA GLN A 196 15.33 -5.11 -12.06
C GLN A 196 14.88 -6.55 -11.86
N GLY A 197 13.67 -6.94 -12.24
CA GLY A 197 13.23 -8.32 -12.11
C GLY A 197 12.48 -8.64 -10.81
N GLY A 198 12.19 -7.67 -9.93
CA GLY A 198 11.32 -7.87 -8.76
C GLY A 198 9.85 -7.60 -9.03
N GLY A 199 9.02 -7.60 -7.98
CA GLY A 199 7.59 -7.30 -8.05
C GLY A 199 7.26 -5.85 -8.45
N SER A 200 5.95 -5.56 -8.58
CA SER A 200 5.47 -4.18 -8.78
C SER A 200 5.73 -3.30 -7.54
N LEU A 201 5.56 -3.89 -6.36
CA LEU A 201 5.91 -3.37 -5.05
C LEU A 201 6.55 -4.50 -4.24
N GLN A 202 7.49 -4.19 -3.36
CA GLN A 202 7.75 -5.02 -2.19
C GLN A 202 6.69 -4.67 -1.16
N HIS A 203 5.89 -5.64 -0.71
CA HIS A 203 4.74 -5.34 0.13
C HIS A 203 4.63 -6.24 1.36
N VAL A 204 5.65 -7.03 1.68
CA VAL A 204 5.77 -7.76 2.96
C VAL A 204 5.98 -6.80 4.13
N LYS A 205 5.41 -7.17 5.30
CA LYS A 205 5.66 -6.53 6.59
C LYS A 205 6.04 -7.62 7.59
N PHE A 206 7.32 -7.67 7.91
CA PHE A 206 7.93 -8.78 8.62
C PHE A 206 9.03 -8.28 9.57
N LEU A 207 9.04 -8.83 10.77
CA LEU A 207 10.12 -8.69 11.75
C LEU A 207 10.48 -10.06 12.27
N ALA A 208 11.74 -10.47 12.21
CA ALA A 208 12.26 -11.61 12.94
C ALA A 208 13.38 -11.20 13.90
N VAL A 209 13.46 -11.87 15.05
CA VAL A 209 14.45 -11.62 16.09
C VAL A 209 15.03 -12.94 16.61
N ASP A 210 16.36 -13.00 16.66
CA ASP A 210 17.16 -14.10 17.20
C ASP A 210 16.81 -15.49 16.64
N SER A 211 16.33 -15.57 15.39
CA SER A 211 15.84 -16.78 14.73
C SER A 211 14.78 -17.58 15.52
N ASN A 212 14.06 -16.96 16.46
CA ASN A 212 13.07 -17.67 17.29
C ASN A 212 11.80 -16.86 17.58
N LYS A 213 11.69 -15.65 17.04
CA LYS A 213 10.54 -14.75 17.16
C LYS A 213 10.27 -14.11 15.80
N VAL A 214 9.01 -14.05 15.40
CA VAL A 214 8.53 -13.39 14.18
C VAL A 214 7.29 -12.53 14.50
N ILE A 215 7.13 -11.40 13.81
CA ILE A 215 5.86 -10.68 13.65
C ILE A 215 5.58 -10.57 12.15
N LEU A 216 4.36 -10.91 11.74
CA LEU A 216 3.90 -10.86 10.35
C LEU A 216 2.44 -10.39 10.29
N GLY A 217 2.10 -9.55 9.31
CA GLY A 217 0.73 -9.11 9.08
C GLY A 217 0.60 -8.02 8.02
N GLY A 218 -0.40 -7.15 8.17
CA GLY A 218 -0.70 -6.06 7.25
C GLY A 218 -0.04 -4.72 7.58
N GLU A 219 0.43 -4.56 8.82
CA GLU A 219 0.77 -3.26 9.40
C GLU A 219 2.15 -2.75 8.94
N ASN A 220 2.14 -1.60 8.27
CA ASN A 220 3.34 -0.85 7.89
C ASN A 220 3.95 -0.12 9.08
N TRP A 221 5.19 0.35 8.97
CA TRP A 221 5.82 1.23 9.97
C TRP A 221 5.94 2.66 9.44
N GLY A 222 4.89 3.17 8.81
CA GLY A 222 4.79 4.55 8.33
C GLY A 222 4.43 5.54 9.45
N ASN A 223 4.63 6.84 9.21
CA ASN A 223 4.35 7.88 10.22
C ASN A 223 2.86 7.99 10.58
N HIS A 224 1.99 7.56 9.66
CA HIS A 224 0.54 7.51 9.84
C HIS A 224 0.01 6.12 10.24
N SER A 225 0.83 5.07 10.13
CA SER A 225 0.36 3.68 10.23
C SER A 225 -0.36 3.39 11.55
N ALA A 226 0.07 4.02 12.64
CA ALA A 226 -0.56 3.87 13.95
C ALA A 226 -2.05 4.28 14.03
N ALA A 227 -2.55 5.08 13.08
CA ALA A 227 -3.96 5.42 12.99
C ALA A 227 -4.81 4.35 12.28
N ASN A 228 -4.18 3.44 11.53
CA ASN A 228 -4.91 2.43 10.76
C ASN A 228 -5.44 1.31 11.64
N HIS A 229 -6.63 0.81 11.30
CA HIS A 229 -7.13 -0.46 11.82
C HIS A 229 -6.53 -1.60 11.00
N ASP A 230 -5.62 -2.35 11.60
CA ASP A 230 -4.89 -3.46 10.97
C ASP A 230 -4.49 -4.50 12.02
N ALA A 231 -3.93 -5.61 11.56
CA ALA A 231 -3.55 -6.71 12.43
C ALA A 231 -2.27 -7.42 11.99
N CYS A 232 -1.63 -8.04 12.98
CA CYS A 232 -0.51 -8.94 12.84
C CYS A 232 -0.68 -10.15 13.77
N VAL A 233 0.24 -11.10 13.66
CA VAL A 233 0.48 -12.07 14.72
C VAL A 233 1.94 -12.08 15.11
N ALA A 234 2.22 -12.35 16.39
CA ALA A 234 3.56 -12.69 16.85
C ALA A 234 3.69 -14.21 16.94
N ILE A 235 4.82 -14.77 16.52
CA ILE A 235 5.07 -16.20 16.51
C ILE A 235 6.41 -16.42 17.20
N LYS A 236 6.45 -17.29 18.20
CA LYS A 236 7.66 -17.56 18.98
C LYS A 236 7.89 -19.05 19.12
N THR A 237 9.11 -19.52 18.89
CA THR A 237 9.52 -20.91 19.18
C THR A 237 9.29 -21.21 20.66
N GLN A 238 8.59 -22.31 20.97
CA GLN A 238 8.35 -22.70 22.36
C GLN A 238 9.68 -23.13 23.03
N PRO A 239 9.87 -22.90 24.35
CA PRO A 239 11.15 -23.13 25.03
C PRO A 239 11.71 -24.56 24.93
N GLN A 240 10.85 -25.56 24.76
CA GLN A 240 11.23 -26.97 24.61
C GLN A 240 11.65 -27.37 23.19
N HIS A 241 11.61 -26.44 22.23
CA HIS A 241 11.99 -26.68 20.84
C HIS A 241 13.16 -25.79 20.44
N GLU A 242 14.12 -26.37 19.73
CA GLU A 242 15.23 -25.62 19.14
C GLU A 242 14.83 -25.03 17.77
N HIS A 243 13.99 -25.75 17.02
CA HIS A 243 13.53 -25.42 15.67
C HIS A 243 12.02 -25.51 15.57
N SER A 244 11.40 -24.61 14.81
CA SER A 244 9.95 -24.48 14.70
C SER A 244 9.51 -23.87 13.37
N GLU A 245 8.23 -23.55 13.27
CA GLU A 245 7.64 -22.78 12.16
C GLU A 245 8.33 -21.41 11.95
N VAL A 246 8.98 -20.86 12.98
CA VAL A 246 9.79 -19.63 12.84
C VAL A 246 10.95 -19.82 11.86
N ASP A 247 11.62 -20.98 11.89
CA ASP A 247 12.71 -21.29 10.96
C ASP A 247 12.20 -21.29 9.51
N ASN A 248 11.04 -21.90 9.26
CA ASN A 248 10.41 -21.89 7.94
C ASN A 248 10.05 -20.47 7.49
N LEU A 249 9.50 -19.63 8.38
CA LEU A 249 9.12 -18.24 8.05
C LEU A 249 10.31 -17.38 7.65
N ILE A 250 11.41 -17.49 8.40
CA ILE A 250 12.64 -16.75 8.09
C ILE A 250 13.27 -17.26 6.81
N ASP A 251 13.27 -18.57 6.57
CA ASP A 251 13.84 -19.16 5.36
C ASP A 251 13.04 -18.80 4.10
N GLU A 252 11.71 -18.95 4.15
CA GLU A 252 10.81 -18.79 3.00
C GLU A 252 10.55 -17.33 2.61
N ILE A 253 10.65 -16.40 3.56
CA ILE A 253 10.39 -14.98 3.33
C ILE A 253 11.75 -14.27 3.32
N PHE A 254 12.28 -13.93 4.50
CA PHE A 254 13.41 -13.03 4.61
C PHE A 254 14.70 -13.52 3.91
N ASN A 255 15.09 -14.80 4.09
CA ASN A 255 16.36 -15.30 3.52
C ASN A 255 16.34 -15.29 2.00
N LYS A 256 15.21 -15.69 1.40
CA LYS A 256 15.01 -15.67 -0.05
C LYS A 256 15.01 -14.26 -0.59
N ASP A 257 14.27 -13.34 0.04
CA ASP A 257 14.21 -11.95 -0.39
C ASP A 257 15.54 -11.21 -0.22
N TRP A 258 16.29 -11.53 0.84
CA TRP A 258 17.64 -11.00 1.06
C TRP A 258 18.60 -11.47 -0.03
N LYS A 259 18.64 -12.78 -0.31
CA LYS A 259 19.43 -13.36 -1.41
C LYS A 259 19.06 -12.70 -2.73
N PHE A 260 17.77 -12.61 -3.03
CA PHE A 260 17.26 -12.02 -4.27
C PHE A 260 17.65 -10.54 -4.40
N ALA A 261 17.46 -9.74 -3.35
CA ALA A 261 17.81 -8.32 -3.36
C ALA A 261 19.30 -8.10 -3.67
N TRP A 262 20.19 -8.83 -3.00
CA TRP A 262 21.63 -8.73 -3.24
C TRP A 262 22.05 -9.30 -4.60
N GLN A 263 21.41 -10.37 -5.08
CA GLN A 263 21.66 -10.91 -6.41
C GLN A 263 21.32 -9.89 -7.50
N ARG A 264 20.13 -9.28 -7.42
CA ARG A 264 19.70 -8.25 -8.39
C ARG A 264 20.54 -6.99 -8.32
N LEU A 265 20.95 -6.58 -7.12
CA LEU A 265 21.87 -5.45 -6.96
C LEU A 265 23.21 -5.68 -7.69
N GLY A 266 23.74 -6.90 -7.64
CA GLY A 266 25.01 -7.26 -8.27
C GLY A 266 24.96 -7.31 -9.80
N VAL A 267 23.83 -7.73 -10.37
CA VAL A 267 23.69 -7.97 -11.83
C VAL A 267 22.91 -6.89 -12.57
N THR A 268 22.25 -5.97 -11.86
CA THR A 268 21.51 -4.86 -12.47
C THR A 268 22.17 -3.51 -12.22
N ASN A 269 22.04 -2.58 -13.17
CA ASN A 269 22.37 -1.19 -12.91
C ASN A 269 21.19 -0.53 -12.19
N LEU A 270 21.48 0.22 -11.13
CA LEU A 270 20.49 1.00 -10.35
C LEU A 270 19.99 2.26 -11.08
N ALA A 271 20.21 2.37 -12.39
CA ALA A 271 19.67 3.49 -13.17
C ALA A 271 18.19 3.22 -13.50
N PRO A 272 17.26 4.15 -13.22
CA PRO A 272 15.84 3.96 -13.52
C PRO A 272 15.57 3.67 -15.00
N GLU A 273 14.48 2.95 -15.28
CA GLU A 273 14.06 2.56 -16.63
C GLU A 273 13.75 3.77 -17.54
N GLU A 274 13.22 4.84 -16.95
CA GLU A 274 12.94 6.14 -17.59
C GLU A 274 14.22 6.91 -17.96
N ASP A 275 15.36 6.54 -17.35
CA ASP A 275 16.66 7.19 -17.48
C ASP A 275 17.64 6.38 -18.34
N LYS A 276 17.16 5.34 -19.05
CA LYS A 276 17.88 4.71 -20.18
C LYS A 276 17.88 5.59 -21.43
N ILE A 277 17.72 6.89 -21.27
CA ILE A 277 17.87 7.86 -22.36
C ILE A 277 19.34 8.26 -22.40
N ASN A 278 19.86 8.20 -23.61
CA ASN A 278 21.21 8.56 -24.03
C ASN A 278 21.48 10.09 -23.88
N THR A 279 21.08 10.71 -22.77
CA THR A 279 20.95 12.18 -22.64
C THR A 279 21.71 12.79 -21.47
N ASN A 280 21.95 14.08 -21.66
CA ASN A 280 22.61 15.00 -20.76
C ASN A 280 22.12 14.85 -19.31
N PRO A 281 23.02 14.74 -18.31
CA PRO A 281 22.66 14.73 -16.89
C PRO A 281 21.73 15.86 -16.41
N ALA A 282 21.62 16.95 -17.17
CA ALA A 282 20.64 18.02 -16.93
C ALA A 282 19.18 17.54 -17.01
N ASP A 283 18.89 16.53 -17.83
CA ASP A 283 17.54 16.03 -18.15
C ASP A 283 17.03 15.00 -17.13
N VAL A 284 17.88 14.54 -16.22
CA VAL A 284 17.48 13.58 -15.17
C VAL A 284 16.62 14.28 -14.11
N PRO A 285 15.41 13.77 -13.81
CA PRO A 285 14.54 14.32 -12.78
C PRO A 285 15.23 14.39 -11.41
N PRO A 286 15.02 15.44 -10.59
CA PRO A 286 15.69 15.58 -9.29
C PRO A 286 15.53 14.38 -8.35
N GLU A 287 14.37 13.74 -8.35
CA GLU A 287 14.08 12.56 -7.52
C GLU A 287 14.83 11.32 -7.99
N SER A 288 14.98 11.14 -9.31
CA SER A 288 15.82 10.09 -9.89
C SER A 288 17.28 10.34 -9.54
N LEU A 289 17.71 11.60 -9.50
CA LEU A 289 19.05 11.96 -9.09
C LEU A 289 19.30 11.63 -7.61
N GLU A 290 18.37 11.96 -6.70
CA GLU A 290 18.45 11.56 -5.29
C GLU A 290 18.56 10.03 -5.14
N TYR A 291 17.70 9.28 -5.83
CA TYR A 291 17.76 7.82 -5.85
C TYR A 291 19.10 7.31 -6.36
N MET A 292 19.57 7.80 -7.52
CA MET A 292 20.84 7.38 -8.11
C MET A 292 22.04 7.75 -7.25
N VAL A 293 22.00 8.88 -6.54
CA VAL A 293 23.06 9.30 -5.62
C VAL A 293 23.08 8.40 -4.39
N VAL A 294 21.93 8.17 -3.75
CA VAL A 294 21.88 7.28 -2.57
C VAL A 294 22.21 5.85 -2.97
N ALA A 295 21.51 5.31 -3.96
CA ALA A 295 21.71 3.95 -4.42
C ALA A 295 23.11 3.76 -5.02
N GLY A 296 23.60 4.73 -5.79
CA GLY A 296 24.92 4.72 -6.39
C GLY A 296 26.04 4.78 -5.36
N ASN A 297 26.01 5.77 -4.47
CA ASN A 297 27.05 5.97 -3.46
C ASN A 297 27.08 4.83 -2.43
N VAL A 298 25.93 4.26 -2.10
CA VAL A 298 25.85 3.15 -1.14
C VAL A 298 26.20 1.83 -1.81
N PHE A 299 25.63 1.51 -2.96
CA PHE A 299 25.61 0.13 -3.47
C PHE A 299 26.48 -0.13 -4.70
N GLN A 300 27.13 0.88 -5.29
CA GLN A 300 28.12 0.67 -6.36
C GLN A 300 29.52 0.33 -5.84
N ASP A 301 29.74 0.37 -4.52
CA ASP A 301 30.96 -0.16 -3.92
C ASP A 301 31.11 -1.66 -4.29
N PRO A 302 32.28 -2.09 -4.79
CA PRO A 302 32.54 -3.50 -5.13
C PRO A 302 32.19 -4.49 -4.01
N LYS A 303 32.34 -4.11 -2.74
CA LYS A 303 31.93 -4.91 -1.58
C LYS A 303 30.45 -5.29 -1.64
N TYR A 304 29.59 -4.33 -1.94
CA TYR A 304 28.14 -4.54 -1.99
C TYR A 304 27.72 -5.21 -3.29
N LYS A 305 28.34 -4.81 -4.41
CA LYS A 305 28.03 -5.35 -5.73
C LYS A 305 28.35 -6.85 -5.85
N ASN A 306 29.46 -7.29 -5.26
CA ASN A 306 29.90 -8.69 -5.36
C ASN A 306 29.39 -9.57 -4.21
N ARG A 307 28.66 -8.99 -3.24
CA ARG A 307 28.25 -9.66 -2.00
C ARG A 307 27.57 -11.01 -2.21
N TYR A 308 26.63 -11.07 -3.15
CA TYR A 308 25.92 -12.30 -3.49
C TYR A 308 26.87 -13.36 -4.08
N GLN A 309 27.71 -12.96 -5.05
CA GLN A 309 28.67 -13.87 -5.71
C GLN A 309 29.73 -14.39 -4.72
N ASN A 310 30.11 -13.59 -3.74
CA ASN A 310 31.05 -13.96 -2.70
C ASN A 310 30.41 -14.81 -1.58
N GLY A 311 29.08 -14.96 -1.57
CA GLY A 311 28.37 -15.65 -0.47
C GLY A 311 28.34 -14.87 0.85
N GLU A 312 28.65 -13.57 0.85
CA GLU A 312 28.79 -12.73 2.05
C GLU A 312 27.43 -12.21 2.56
N LEU A 313 26.40 -13.05 2.56
CA LEU A 313 25.02 -12.60 2.81
C LEU A 313 24.69 -12.43 4.30
N ASN A 314 25.43 -13.05 5.21
CA ASN A 314 25.19 -13.03 6.66
C ASN A 314 23.74 -13.41 7.01
N LEU A 315 23.21 -14.45 6.37
CA LEU A 315 21.84 -14.91 6.59
C LEU A 315 21.66 -15.37 8.05
N PRO A 316 20.49 -15.13 8.66
CA PRO A 316 20.15 -15.82 9.90
C PRO A 316 20.18 -17.33 9.69
N GLU A 317 20.82 -18.04 10.63
CA GLU A 317 20.83 -19.50 10.63
C GLU A 317 19.45 -20.02 11.05
N VAL A 318 18.92 -20.93 10.24
CA VAL A 318 17.59 -21.54 10.39
C VAL A 318 17.68 -23.01 10.04
N LYS A 319 16.85 -23.84 10.69
CA LYS A 319 16.66 -25.26 10.31
C LYS A 319 15.16 -25.52 10.11
N PRO A 320 14.62 -25.23 8.91
CA PRO A 320 13.20 -25.41 8.62
C PRO A 320 12.73 -26.83 8.95
N ILE A 321 11.52 -26.93 9.50
CA ILE A 321 10.90 -28.22 9.82
C ILE A 321 10.05 -28.72 8.65
N SER A 322 9.93 -30.04 8.51
CA SER A 322 9.27 -30.68 7.37
C SER A 322 7.74 -30.75 7.46
N ASP A 323 7.16 -30.52 8.63
CA ASP A 323 5.72 -30.60 8.89
C ASP A 323 5.27 -29.41 9.76
N PRO A 324 5.28 -28.17 9.21
CA PRO A 324 4.92 -26.98 9.96
C PRO A 324 3.41 -26.90 10.17
N ALA A 325 2.97 -26.56 11.40
CA ALA A 325 1.55 -26.36 11.68
C ALA A 325 1.00 -25.03 11.13
N ILE A 326 1.90 -24.11 10.74
CA ILE A 326 1.58 -22.82 10.11
C ILE A 326 1.94 -22.92 8.64
N LYS A 327 0.96 -22.66 7.76
CA LYS A 327 1.19 -22.67 6.32
C LYS A 327 1.64 -21.30 5.85
N ILE A 328 2.74 -21.25 5.09
CA ILE A 328 3.33 -20.04 4.52
C ILE A 328 2.90 -19.91 3.06
N LEU A 329 2.48 -18.71 2.66
CA LEU A 329 1.96 -18.42 1.33
C LEU A 329 2.67 -17.18 0.76
N THR A 330 3.13 -17.24 -0.48
CA THR A 330 3.89 -16.16 -1.15
C THR A 330 3.53 -16.02 -2.63
N ASN A 331 3.76 -14.85 -3.24
CA ASN A 331 3.44 -14.60 -4.66
C ASN A 331 4.66 -14.41 -5.57
N SER A 332 5.83 -14.90 -5.16
CA SER A 332 7.11 -14.57 -5.81
C SER A 332 7.94 -15.73 -6.35
N PRO A 333 7.34 -16.68 -7.09
CA PRO A 333 8.09 -17.80 -7.65
C PRO A 333 9.20 -17.35 -8.61
N LYS A 334 8.97 -16.31 -9.43
CA LYS A 334 9.98 -15.79 -10.36
C LYS A 334 11.19 -15.15 -9.66
N GLU A 335 10.97 -14.37 -8.61
CA GLU A 335 12.07 -13.76 -7.88
C GLU A 335 12.99 -14.84 -7.30
N TYR A 336 12.41 -15.95 -6.85
CA TYR A 336 13.17 -17.06 -6.28
C TYR A 336 13.88 -17.91 -7.35
N GLU A 337 13.34 -18.02 -8.56
CA GLU A 337 14.04 -18.66 -9.69
C GLU A 337 15.39 -17.98 -9.99
N GLU A 338 15.48 -16.65 -9.86
CA GLU A 338 16.72 -15.87 -10.10
C GLU A 338 17.85 -16.22 -9.11
N ILE A 339 17.51 -16.85 -7.98
CA ILE A 339 18.44 -17.36 -6.98
C ILE A 339 18.43 -18.89 -6.90
N SER A 340 17.86 -19.57 -7.91
CA SER A 340 17.74 -21.04 -7.98
C SER A 340 16.93 -21.66 -6.84
N GLU A 341 15.92 -20.94 -6.35
CA GLU A 341 15.00 -21.38 -5.29
C GLU A 341 13.56 -21.45 -5.79
N GLN A 342 12.70 -22.14 -5.04
CA GLN A 342 11.28 -22.30 -5.33
C GLN A 342 10.43 -21.48 -4.36
N GLY A 343 9.30 -20.97 -4.87
CA GLY A 343 8.27 -20.29 -4.07
C GLY A 343 7.42 -21.26 -3.26
N SER A 344 6.82 -20.73 -2.20
CA SER A 344 5.74 -21.39 -1.47
C SER A 344 4.45 -21.37 -2.29
N GLU A 345 3.39 -21.99 -1.78
CA GLU A 345 2.07 -21.93 -2.41
C GLU A 345 1.56 -20.49 -2.51
N SER A 346 0.87 -20.17 -3.61
CA SER A 346 0.28 -18.84 -3.82
C SER A 346 -0.87 -18.56 -2.87
N ILE A 347 -0.92 -17.32 -2.38
CA ILE A 347 -2.01 -16.79 -1.56
C ILE A 347 -3.35 -16.90 -2.31
N GLY A 348 -3.37 -16.54 -3.59
CA GLY A 348 -4.58 -16.60 -4.42
C GLY A 348 -5.08 -18.03 -4.65
N THR A 349 -4.17 -18.98 -4.88
CA THR A 349 -4.50 -20.41 -4.99
C THR A 349 -5.12 -20.92 -3.70
N TYR A 350 -4.50 -20.62 -2.55
CA TYR A 350 -4.98 -21.03 -1.25
C TYR A 350 -6.41 -20.54 -0.97
N ILE A 351 -6.68 -19.25 -1.22
CA ILE A 351 -8.02 -18.68 -1.00
C ILE A 351 -9.04 -19.37 -1.92
N LYS A 352 -8.72 -19.58 -3.21
CA LYS A 352 -9.62 -20.28 -4.15
C LYS A 352 -9.96 -21.69 -3.67
N GLU A 353 -8.96 -22.43 -3.21
CA GLU A 353 -9.15 -23.77 -2.66
C GLU A 353 -9.97 -23.75 -1.38
N ARG A 354 -9.69 -22.82 -0.46
CA ARG A 354 -10.49 -22.66 0.77
C ARG A 354 -11.94 -22.34 0.50
N LEU A 355 -12.23 -21.44 -0.45
CA LEU A 355 -13.60 -21.13 -0.84
C LEU A 355 -14.35 -22.33 -1.44
N ASN A 356 -13.65 -23.32 -2.01
CA ASN A 356 -14.29 -24.55 -2.48
C ASN A 356 -14.88 -25.36 -1.32
N THR A 357 -14.24 -25.35 -0.14
CA THR A 357 -14.54 -26.27 0.96
C THR A 357 -15.18 -25.62 2.17
N ALA A 358 -14.94 -24.33 2.38
CA ALA A 358 -15.41 -23.62 3.56
C ALA A 358 -16.95 -23.53 3.63
N GLN A 359 -17.43 -23.56 4.86
CA GLN A 359 -18.81 -23.34 5.28
C GLN A 359 -19.04 -21.92 5.79
N SER A 360 -18.00 -21.19 6.18
CA SER A 360 -18.11 -19.76 6.47
C SER A 360 -16.88 -18.94 6.07
N LEU A 361 -17.11 -17.64 5.85
CA LEU A 361 -16.10 -16.61 5.60
C LEU A 361 -16.48 -15.32 6.32
N LYS A 362 -15.64 -14.84 7.23
CA LYS A 362 -15.66 -13.45 7.72
C LYS A 362 -14.36 -12.79 7.32
N ALA A 363 -14.40 -11.62 6.68
CA ALA A 363 -13.18 -11.00 6.17
C ALA A 363 -13.19 -9.48 6.30
N GLU A 364 -12.05 -8.93 6.72
CA GLU A 364 -11.76 -7.50 6.71
C GLU A 364 -10.68 -7.20 5.69
N LEU A 365 -11.05 -6.40 4.69
CA LEU A 365 -10.24 -6.22 3.50
C LEU A 365 -10.14 -4.75 3.13
N PHE A 366 -8.92 -4.22 3.15
CA PHE A 366 -8.60 -2.91 2.60
C PHE A 366 -8.95 -2.82 1.11
N VAL A 367 -8.67 -3.88 0.34
CA VAL A 367 -9.02 -3.99 -1.09
C VAL A 367 -9.61 -5.37 -1.38
N LEU A 368 -10.80 -5.40 -1.98
CA LEU A 368 -11.40 -6.58 -2.60
C LEU A 368 -11.81 -6.29 -4.05
N SER A 369 -11.09 -6.88 -4.99
CA SER A 369 -11.32 -6.68 -6.43
C SER A 369 -10.95 -7.86 -7.32
N HIS A 370 -10.39 -8.93 -6.76
CA HIS A 370 -9.97 -10.08 -7.53
C HIS A 370 -11.16 -10.83 -8.11
N LYS A 371 -11.29 -10.84 -9.45
CA LYS A 371 -12.46 -11.35 -10.18
C LYS A 371 -12.82 -12.79 -9.82
N GLU A 372 -11.86 -13.72 -9.83
CA GLU A 372 -12.13 -15.14 -9.55
C GLU A 372 -12.59 -15.36 -8.12
N ILE A 373 -11.90 -14.75 -7.14
CA ILE A 373 -12.30 -14.79 -5.73
C ILE A 373 -13.71 -14.25 -5.53
N VAL A 374 -14.01 -13.06 -6.08
CA VAL A 374 -15.35 -12.44 -5.96
C VAL A 374 -16.42 -13.33 -6.59
N ASN A 375 -16.18 -13.83 -7.80
CA ASN A 375 -17.11 -14.75 -8.46
C ASN A 375 -17.33 -16.01 -7.63
N LYS A 376 -16.26 -16.56 -7.06
CA LYS A 376 -16.33 -17.78 -6.26
C LYS A 376 -17.15 -17.57 -4.97
N ILE A 377 -16.98 -16.44 -4.30
CA ILE A 377 -17.80 -16.07 -3.14
C ILE A 377 -19.28 -15.98 -3.55
N ILE A 378 -19.59 -15.32 -4.67
CA ILE A 378 -20.96 -15.21 -5.21
C ILE A 378 -21.56 -16.59 -5.54
N GLU A 379 -20.79 -17.45 -6.21
CA GLU A 379 -21.20 -18.82 -6.55
C GLU A 379 -21.52 -19.63 -5.29
N ARG A 380 -20.63 -19.61 -4.30
CA ARG A 380 -20.81 -20.36 -3.05
C ARG A 380 -21.99 -19.83 -2.23
N HIS A 381 -22.18 -18.52 -2.17
CA HIS A 381 -23.34 -17.92 -1.51
C HIS A 381 -24.65 -18.34 -2.18
N LYS A 382 -24.73 -18.27 -3.52
CA LYS A 382 -25.92 -18.71 -4.26
C LYS A 382 -26.18 -20.20 -4.14
N GLU A 383 -25.13 -21.03 -4.14
CA GLU A 383 -25.25 -22.47 -3.88
C GLU A 383 -25.92 -22.71 -2.52
N ALA A 384 -25.46 -22.02 -1.47
CA ALA A 384 -26.05 -22.13 -0.12
C ALA A 384 -27.51 -21.66 -0.08
N GLN A 385 -27.85 -20.52 -0.71
CA GLN A 385 -29.22 -20.01 -0.76
C GLN A 385 -30.19 -20.94 -1.50
N ASN A 386 -29.69 -21.73 -2.46
CA ASN A 386 -30.48 -22.70 -3.22
C ASN A 386 -30.56 -24.08 -2.54
N GLY A 387 -30.24 -24.18 -1.23
CA GLY A 387 -30.27 -25.44 -0.48
C GLY A 387 -29.08 -26.37 -0.73
N GLY A 388 -28.02 -25.86 -1.38
CA GLY A 388 -26.76 -26.56 -1.54
C GLY A 388 -25.90 -26.52 -0.27
N ARG A 389 -24.57 -26.66 -0.44
CA ARG A 389 -23.66 -26.69 0.71
C ARG A 389 -23.67 -25.35 1.46
N PRO A 390 -23.73 -25.36 2.80
CA PRO A 390 -23.70 -24.14 3.61
C PRO A 390 -22.52 -23.24 3.25
N PHE A 391 -22.77 -21.93 3.26
CA PHE A 391 -21.75 -20.90 3.12
C PHE A 391 -22.25 -19.59 3.72
N ASP A 392 -21.89 -19.33 4.98
CA ASP A 392 -22.18 -18.06 5.66
C ASP A 392 -21.04 -17.06 5.41
N VAL A 393 -21.34 -15.93 4.78
CA VAL A 393 -20.35 -14.94 4.37
C VAL A 393 -20.69 -13.54 4.85
N GLN A 394 -19.72 -12.84 5.43
CA GLN A 394 -19.79 -11.41 5.71
C GLN A 394 -18.44 -10.76 5.38
N ILE A 395 -18.48 -9.58 4.76
CA ILE A 395 -17.26 -8.87 4.31
C ILE A 395 -17.34 -7.41 4.76
N LEU A 396 -16.30 -6.98 5.46
CA LEU A 396 -16.07 -5.59 5.82
C LEU A 396 -14.98 -4.99 4.91
N MET A 397 -15.24 -3.83 4.31
CA MET A 397 -14.30 -3.16 3.41
C MET A 397 -14.04 -1.71 3.81
N HIS A 398 -12.90 -1.16 3.40
CA HIS A 398 -12.61 0.26 3.61
C HIS A 398 -13.56 1.15 2.78
N PRO A 399 -14.18 2.20 3.34
CA PRO A 399 -15.05 3.10 2.59
C PRO A 399 -14.31 3.87 1.48
N GLY A 400 -13.14 4.45 1.78
CA GLY A 400 -12.40 5.30 0.84
C GLY A 400 -11.96 4.56 -0.43
N ILE A 401 -11.64 3.27 -0.32
CA ILE A 401 -11.17 2.46 -1.45
C ILE A 401 -12.23 2.31 -2.55
N VAL A 402 -13.52 2.35 -2.18
CA VAL A 402 -14.64 2.22 -3.12
C VAL A 402 -14.80 3.47 -3.97
N ASP A 403 -14.36 4.61 -3.45
CA ASP A 403 -14.38 5.89 -4.14
C ASP A 403 -13.10 6.13 -4.93
N ASP A 404 -11.95 5.79 -4.35
CA ASP A 404 -10.64 5.95 -5.00
C ASP A 404 -10.44 4.95 -6.15
N PHE A 405 -11.00 3.74 -6.03
CA PHE A 405 -10.81 2.66 -6.99
C PHE A 405 -12.14 2.17 -7.59
N PRO A 406 -12.52 2.63 -8.80
CA PRO A 406 -13.79 2.30 -9.43
C PRO A 406 -14.08 0.79 -9.59
N TYR A 407 -13.05 -0.05 -9.62
CA TYR A 407 -13.21 -1.50 -9.67
C TYR A 407 -13.68 -2.10 -8.34
N CYS A 408 -13.31 -1.54 -7.18
CA CYS A 408 -13.81 -1.96 -5.87
C CYS A 408 -15.32 -1.65 -5.75
N ARG A 409 -15.77 -0.53 -6.31
CA ARG A 409 -17.19 -0.19 -6.42
C ARG A 409 -17.99 -1.23 -7.21
N LYS A 410 -17.45 -1.71 -8.33
CA LYS A 410 -18.08 -2.78 -9.12
C LYS A 410 -18.18 -4.08 -8.33
N THR A 411 -17.12 -4.43 -7.60
CA THR A 411 -17.10 -5.61 -6.74
C THR A 411 -18.14 -5.53 -5.63
N LYS A 412 -18.17 -4.41 -4.89
CA LYS A 412 -19.18 -4.17 -3.84
C LYS A 412 -20.59 -4.35 -4.40
N HIS A 413 -20.90 -3.67 -5.51
CA HIS A 413 -22.21 -3.79 -6.14
C HIS A 413 -22.54 -5.23 -6.58
N ALA A 414 -21.57 -5.97 -7.11
CA ALA A 414 -21.78 -7.35 -7.52
C ALA A 414 -22.09 -8.29 -6.33
N LEU A 415 -21.41 -8.09 -5.20
CA LEU A 415 -21.64 -8.83 -3.95
C LEU A 415 -23.01 -8.50 -3.37
N GLU A 416 -23.35 -7.21 -3.25
CA GLU A 416 -24.65 -6.76 -2.74
C GLU A 416 -25.81 -7.25 -3.61
N LYS A 417 -25.66 -7.18 -4.94
CA LYS A 417 -26.66 -7.71 -5.88
C LYS A 417 -26.85 -9.23 -5.74
N ALA A 418 -25.83 -9.95 -5.29
CA ALA A 418 -25.91 -11.37 -5.02
C ALA A 418 -26.53 -11.71 -3.66
N GLY A 419 -26.88 -10.72 -2.83
CA GLY A 419 -27.41 -10.92 -1.49
C GLY A 419 -26.35 -11.13 -0.41
N ILE A 420 -25.06 -10.92 -0.73
CA ILE A 420 -23.97 -11.08 0.22
C ILE A 420 -23.92 -9.86 1.16
N PRO A 421 -23.90 -10.06 2.49
CA PRO A 421 -23.69 -8.99 3.44
C PRO A 421 -22.30 -8.36 3.26
N VAL A 422 -22.27 -7.12 2.79
CA VAL A 422 -21.06 -6.30 2.69
C VAL A 422 -21.29 -5.00 3.45
N GLN A 423 -20.36 -4.64 4.33
CA GLN A 423 -20.38 -3.36 5.04
C GLN A 423 -19.10 -2.57 4.79
N MET A 424 -19.23 -1.25 4.86
CA MET A 424 -18.07 -0.35 4.85
C MET A 424 -17.68 -0.08 6.30
N TYR A 425 -16.41 -0.25 6.64
CA TYR A 425 -15.91 0.08 7.97
C TYR A 425 -16.13 1.56 8.27
N LYS A 426 -16.62 1.85 9.46
CA LYS A 426 -16.73 3.24 9.93
C LYS A 426 -15.35 3.71 10.38
N VAL A 427 -14.73 4.57 9.58
CA VAL A 427 -13.42 5.18 9.88
C VAL A 427 -13.57 6.46 10.70
N ASP A 428 -12.54 6.76 11.49
CA ASP A 428 -12.35 8.09 12.08
C ASP A 428 -11.71 9.04 11.04
N GLU A 429 -12.51 9.96 10.49
CA GLU A 429 -12.08 10.94 9.50
C GLU A 429 -11.14 12.01 10.08
N ASP A 430 -11.20 12.30 11.39
CA ASP A 430 -10.39 13.36 12.03
C ASP A 430 -8.90 12.97 12.07
N ILE A 431 -8.63 11.68 12.19
CA ILE A 431 -7.28 11.10 12.15
C ILE A 431 -7.02 10.35 10.84
N ASN A 432 -7.82 10.57 9.80
CA ASN A 432 -7.69 9.93 8.49
C ASN A 432 -7.52 8.39 8.55
N GLN A 433 -8.18 7.75 9.51
CA GLN A 433 -8.04 6.32 9.77
C GLN A 433 -8.42 5.50 8.52
N LYS A 434 -7.66 4.43 8.26
CA LYS A 434 -7.99 3.45 7.24
C LYS A 434 -8.32 2.10 7.88
N LEU A 435 -9.29 1.40 7.29
CA LEU A 435 -9.37 -0.06 7.46
C LEU A 435 -8.26 -0.66 6.60
N HIS A 436 -7.08 -0.86 7.15
CA HIS A 436 -5.95 -1.41 6.40
C HIS A 436 -5.83 -2.94 6.54
N ALA A 437 -6.73 -3.58 7.28
CA ALA A 437 -6.81 -5.02 7.48
C ALA A 437 -6.80 -5.86 6.18
N LYS A 438 -6.15 -7.03 6.26
CA LYS A 438 -6.01 -8.02 5.18
C LYS A 438 -6.08 -9.43 5.75
N TRP A 439 -7.18 -9.72 6.45
CA TRP A 439 -7.36 -11.02 7.10
C TRP A 439 -8.76 -11.58 6.87
N ALA A 440 -8.85 -12.90 6.97
CA ALA A 440 -10.07 -13.66 6.81
C ALA A 440 -10.11 -14.85 7.76
N ILE A 441 -11.32 -15.18 8.20
CA ILE A 441 -11.59 -16.33 9.05
C ILE A 441 -12.45 -17.32 8.27
N PHE A 442 -11.96 -18.55 8.15
CA PHE A 442 -12.69 -19.66 7.55
C PHE A 442 -13.17 -20.60 8.65
N ASP A 443 -14.45 -20.99 8.57
CA ASP A 443 -15.09 -21.98 9.44
C ASP A 443 -14.91 -21.71 10.95
N ASN A 444 -14.75 -20.45 11.33
CA ASN A 444 -14.50 -19.97 12.70
C ASN A 444 -13.28 -20.58 13.41
N LYS A 445 -12.38 -21.23 12.66
CA LYS A 445 -11.25 -22.01 13.23
C LYS A 445 -9.91 -21.75 12.55
N GLU A 446 -9.93 -21.11 11.39
CA GLU A 446 -8.73 -20.77 10.66
C GLU A 446 -8.65 -19.27 10.41
N LEU A 447 -7.50 -18.70 10.72
CA LEU A 447 -7.11 -17.35 10.34
C LEU A 447 -6.17 -17.38 9.12
N LEU A 448 -6.52 -16.65 8.08
CA LEU A 448 -5.60 -16.23 7.02
C LEU A 448 -5.26 -14.76 7.26
N ILE A 449 -3.98 -14.42 7.39
CA ILE A 449 -3.51 -13.05 7.66
C ILE A 449 -2.19 -12.79 6.95
N GLY A 450 -1.99 -11.56 6.47
CA GLY A 450 -0.74 -11.17 5.83
C GLY A 450 -0.81 -9.78 5.21
N SER A 451 0.05 -9.56 4.21
CA SER A 451 0.18 -8.27 3.54
C SER A 451 -0.68 -8.12 2.29
N ALA A 452 -1.29 -9.22 1.81
CA ALA A 452 -1.92 -9.29 0.51
C ALA A 452 -3.33 -8.68 0.48
N ASN A 453 -3.46 -7.62 -0.30
CA ASN A 453 -4.76 -7.14 -0.76
C ASN A 453 -5.45 -8.18 -1.66
N TRP A 454 -6.76 -8.40 -1.53
CA TRP A 454 -7.51 -9.36 -2.36
C TRP A 454 -7.83 -8.78 -3.75
N SER A 455 -6.78 -8.45 -4.47
CA SER A 455 -6.75 -7.85 -5.81
C SER A 455 -5.87 -8.67 -6.74
N ALA A 456 -5.95 -8.43 -8.04
CA ALA A 456 -5.05 -9.08 -9.00
C ALA A 456 -3.56 -8.77 -8.70
N ALA A 457 -3.23 -7.57 -8.24
CA ALA A 457 -1.85 -7.25 -7.88
C ALA A 457 -1.38 -8.00 -6.62
N GLY A 458 -2.28 -8.19 -5.64
CA GLY A 458 -1.91 -8.75 -4.33
C GLY A 458 -2.04 -10.27 -4.20
N LEU A 459 -2.76 -10.97 -5.10
CA LEU A 459 -2.98 -12.43 -5.00
C LEU A 459 -2.32 -13.25 -6.11
N GLU A 460 -1.90 -12.61 -7.19
CA GLU A 460 -1.41 -13.31 -8.38
C GLU A 460 0.11 -13.43 -8.35
N THR A 461 0.62 -14.54 -8.87
CA THR A 461 2.05 -14.82 -8.87
C THR A 461 2.79 -14.06 -9.97
N ASN A 462 4.05 -13.72 -9.70
CA ASN A 462 4.98 -13.25 -10.73
C ASN A 462 5.47 -14.44 -11.57
N LEU A 463 5.04 -14.53 -12.84
CA LEU A 463 5.50 -15.59 -13.77
C LEU A 463 6.78 -15.21 -14.52
N ALA A 464 7.60 -16.20 -14.88
CA ALA A 464 8.89 -16.09 -15.59
C ALA A 464 8.83 -15.16 -16.82
N SER A 465 7.80 -15.29 -17.66
CA SER A 465 7.62 -14.47 -18.87
C SER A 465 7.23 -13.01 -18.58
N GLY A 466 6.92 -12.66 -17.32
CA GLY A 466 6.25 -11.41 -16.96
C GLY A 466 4.87 -11.27 -17.61
N LYS A 467 4.30 -12.39 -18.07
CA LYS A 467 2.96 -12.53 -18.62
C LYS A 467 2.31 -13.70 -17.91
N ARG A 468 1.02 -13.59 -17.64
CA ARG A 468 0.24 -14.64 -16.97
C ARG A 468 -0.33 -15.62 -17.99
N ASP A 469 -0.02 -16.90 -17.86
CA ASP A 469 -0.52 -17.95 -18.75
C ASP A 469 -1.97 -18.34 -18.41
N ASP A 470 -2.38 -18.12 -17.16
CA ASP A 470 -3.72 -18.38 -16.61
C ASP A 470 -4.71 -17.23 -16.80
N TYR A 471 -4.25 -16.09 -17.34
CA TYR A 471 -5.12 -14.95 -17.60
C TYR A 471 -5.71 -15.04 -19.02
N PRO A 472 -7.04 -15.11 -19.18
CA PRO A 472 -7.69 -15.42 -20.47
C PRO A 472 -7.55 -14.30 -21.51
N LEU A 473 -7.10 -13.11 -21.11
CA LEU A 473 -6.85 -12.01 -22.03
C LEU A 473 -5.34 -11.86 -22.24
N THR A 474 -4.83 -12.57 -23.24
CA THR A 474 -3.49 -12.29 -23.76
C THR A 474 -3.40 -10.82 -24.23
N ASP A 475 -2.20 -10.26 -24.40
CA ASP A 475 -2.03 -8.95 -25.05
C ASP A 475 -2.84 -8.88 -26.38
N ALA A 476 -2.96 -10.02 -27.09
CA ALA A 476 -3.75 -10.17 -28.31
C ALA A 476 -5.26 -10.05 -28.06
N THR A 477 -5.82 -10.70 -27.04
CA THR A 477 -7.26 -10.57 -26.73
C THR A 477 -7.60 -9.16 -26.24
N ILE A 478 -6.69 -8.50 -25.51
CA ILE A 478 -6.86 -7.09 -25.14
C ILE A 478 -6.81 -6.20 -26.40
N ASN A 479 -5.88 -6.48 -27.32
CA ASN A 479 -5.85 -5.81 -28.62
C ASN A 479 -7.16 -6.01 -29.39
N GLU A 480 -7.72 -7.22 -29.41
CA GLU A 480 -9.01 -7.50 -30.05
C GLU A 480 -10.15 -6.68 -29.43
N GLU A 481 -10.25 -6.61 -28.09
CA GLU A 481 -11.24 -5.77 -27.40
C GLU A 481 -11.05 -4.27 -27.72
N ILE A 482 -9.81 -3.80 -27.72
CA ILE A 482 -9.45 -2.43 -28.12
C ILE A 482 -9.88 -2.18 -29.58
N TYR A 483 -9.64 -3.15 -30.47
CA TYR A 483 -9.91 -3.04 -31.89
C TYR A 483 -11.41 -2.98 -32.21
N LYS A 484 -12.28 -3.51 -31.36
CA LYS A 484 -13.75 -3.37 -31.50
C LYS A 484 -14.22 -1.91 -31.50
N TYR A 485 -13.45 -1.00 -30.90
CA TYR A 485 -13.75 0.43 -30.89
C TYR A 485 -13.24 1.18 -32.13
N LYS A 486 -12.39 0.54 -32.95
CA LYS A 486 -11.75 1.18 -34.11
C LYS A 486 -12.76 1.83 -35.07
N PRO A 487 -13.87 1.19 -35.47
CA PRO A 487 -14.80 1.82 -36.41
C PRO A 487 -15.41 3.12 -35.88
N GLN A 488 -15.79 3.18 -34.59
CA GLN A 488 -16.34 4.40 -34.01
C GLN A 488 -15.27 5.48 -33.87
N ILE A 489 -14.06 5.10 -33.48
CA ILE A 489 -12.94 6.02 -33.27
C ILE A 489 -12.46 6.59 -34.60
N ASP A 490 -12.19 5.77 -35.61
CA ASP A 490 -11.75 6.22 -36.93
C ASP A 490 -12.75 7.19 -37.58
N ASN A 491 -14.05 6.91 -37.43
CA ASN A 491 -15.10 7.80 -37.95
C ASN A 491 -15.05 9.18 -37.27
N LEU A 492 -14.83 9.21 -35.96
CA LEU A 492 -14.66 10.47 -35.22
C LEU A 492 -13.32 11.14 -35.58
N GLU A 493 -12.21 10.42 -35.62
CA GLU A 493 -10.87 10.92 -35.98
C GLU A 493 -10.84 11.55 -37.37
N LYS A 494 -11.54 10.92 -38.34
CA LYS A 494 -11.69 11.46 -39.69
C LYS A 494 -12.37 12.83 -39.71
N SER A 495 -13.32 13.08 -38.80
CA SER A 495 -13.97 14.40 -38.67
C SER A 495 -13.00 15.51 -38.19
N PHE A 496 -11.88 15.12 -37.59
CA PHE A 496 -10.79 16.02 -37.16
C PHE A 496 -9.57 15.98 -38.10
N GLY A 497 -9.63 15.26 -39.23
CA GLY A 497 -8.50 15.11 -40.15
C GLY A 497 -7.33 14.30 -39.57
N LEU A 498 -7.58 13.50 -38.54
CA LEU A 498 -6.55 12.68 -37.89
C LEU A 498 -6.39 11.33 -38.59
N ALA A 499 -5.15 10.82 -38.63
CA ALA A 499 -4.89 9.44 -39.00
C ALA A 499 -5.33 8.48 -37.88
N SER A 500 -5.69 7.25 -38.26
CA SER A 500 -6.11 6.20 -37.32
C SER A 500 -5.07 6.02 -36.22
N LEU A 501 -5.53 5.92 -34.97
CA LEU A 501 -4.67 5.61 -33.82
C LEU A 501 -4.13 4.16 -33.83
N PHE A 502 -4.75 3.28 -34.61
CA PHE A 502 -4.46 1.85 -34.63
C PHE A 502 -3.43 1.51 -35.71
N GLY A 503 -2.38 0.79 -35.31
CA GLY A 503 -1.38 0.24 -36.23
C GLY A 503 -1.84 -1.03 -36.96
N GLU A 504 -1.01 -1.54 -37.86
CA GLU A 504 -1.30 -2.72 -38.69
C GLU A 504 -1.58 -3.99 -37.87
N LYS A 505 -1.00 -4.09 -36.67
CA LYS A 505 -1.16 -5.22 -35.75
C LYS A 505 -2.28 -5.04 -34.73
N GLN A 506 -3.23 -4.14 -34.99
CA GLN A 506 -4.34 -3.82 -34.07
C GLN A 506 -3.88 -3.24 -32.71
N GLU A 507 -2.62 -2.81 -32.63
CA GLU A 507 -2.06 -2.16 -31.46
C GLU A 507 -2.27 -0.64 -31.51
N ILE A 508 -2.35 -0.02 -30.35
CA ILE A 508 -2.47 1.44 -30.24
C ILE A 508 -1.13 2.04 -29.84
N ASN A 509 -0.79 3.19 -30.42
CA ASN A 509 0.37 3.96 -30.00
C ASN A 509 0.02 4.74 -28.71
N ASP A 510 0.52 4.28 -27.56
CA ASP A 510 0.19 4.85 -26.25
C ASP A 510 0.66 6.32 -26.08
N SER A 511 1.80 6.67 -26.68
CA SER A 511 2.34 8.03 -26.63
C SER A 511 1.44 8.98 -27.41
N GLU A 512 1.05 8.57 -28.63
CA GLU A 512 0.14 9.32 -29.47
C GLU A 512 -1.24 9.47 -28.81
N LEU A 513 -1.78 8.40 -28.22
CA LEU A 513 -3.03 8.43 -27.47
C LEU A 513 -3.00 9.48 -26.35
N LYS A 514 -1.93 9.53 -25.56
CA LYS A 514 -1.75 10.52 -24.48
C LYS A 514 -1.70 11.95 -25.02
N ILE A 515 -0.94 12.18 -26.09
CA ILE A 515 -0.83 13.50 -26.74
C ILE A 515 -2.22 13.95 -27.24
N ARG A 516 -2.97 13.08 -27.90
CA ARG A 516 -4.31 13.38 -28.41
C ARG A 516 -5.29 13.71 -27.29
N ILE A 517 -5.32 12.92 -26.21
CA ILE A 517 -6.19 13.19 -25.03
C ILE A 517 -5.92 14.60 -24.48
N ASN A 518 -4.66 14.97 -24.30
CA ASN A 518 -4.30 16.28 -23.74
C ASN A 518 -4.65 17.42 -24.72
N SER A 519 -4.38 17.23 -26.01
CA SER A 519 -4.70 18.22 -27.04
C SER A 519 -6.20 18.50 -27.12
N PHE A 520 -7.04 17.46 -27.04
CA PHE A 520 -8.50 17.62 -27.04
C PHE A 520 -9.05 18.21 -25.74
N LYS A 521 -8.43 17.93 -24.59
CA LYS A 521 -8.78 18.61 -23.33
C LYS A 521 -8.48 20.11 -23.40
N GLU A 522 -7.31 20.49 -23.92
CA GLU A 522 -6.96 21.89 -24.13
C GLU A 522 -7.88 22.57 -25.15
N PHE A 523 -8.25 21.87 -26.24
CA PHE A 523 -9.26 22.36 -27.18
C PHE A 523 -10.60 22.66 -26.49
N LEU A 524 -11.11 21.75 -25.64
CA LEU A 524 -12.35 21.95 -24.90
C LEU A 524 -12.28 23.06 -23.85
N LYS A 525 -11.08 23.34 -23.33
CA LYS A 525 -10.83 24.43 -22.38
C LYS A 525 -10.81 25.78 -23.08
N ASN A 526 -10.07 25.88 -24.18
CA ASN A 526 -9.84 27.13 -24.90
C ASN A 526 -11.01 27.50 -25.85
N LYS A 527 -11.82 26.52 -26.26
CA LYS A 527 -13.01 26.66 -27.13
C LYS A 527 -12.83 27.72 -28.22
N PRO A 528 -12.03 27.43 -29.27
CA PRO A 528 -11.78 28.36 -30.36
C PRO A 528 -13.08 28.97 -30.91
N PRO A 529 -13.09 30.23 -31.39
CA PRO A 529 -14.31 30.94 -31.79
C PRO A 529 -15.17 30.20 -32.84
N GLU A 530 -14.56 29.38 -33.68
CA GLU A 530 -15.23 28.63 -34.76
C GLU A 530 -15.80 27.27 -34.30
N THR A 531 -15.79 26.99 -32.99
CA THR A 531 -16.18 25.69 -32.45
C THR A 531 -17.70 25.50 -32.46
N THR A 532 -18.19 24.52 -33.22
CA THR A 532 -19.62 24.17 -33.24
C THR A 532 -20.01 23.24 -32.07
N PRO A 533 -21.29 23.21 -31.65
CA PRO A 533 -21.77 22.24 -30.64
C PRO A 533 -21.50 20.78 -31.02
N GLU A 534 -21.58 20.46 -32.31
CA GLU A 534 -21.25 19.13 -32.84
C GLU A 534 -19.77 18.80 -32.63
N THR A 535 -18.86 19.75 -32.91
CA THR A 535 -17.42 19.59 -32.67
C THR A 535 -17.12 19.32 -31.19
N ILE A 536 -17.78 20.04 -30.28
CA ILE A 536 -17.65 19.83 -28.83
C ILE A 536 -18.12 18.41 -28.45
N ASN A 537 -19.27 17.98 -28.98
CA ASN A 537 -19.83 16.66 -28.70
C ASN A 537 -18.92 15.54 -29.21
N ASN A 538 -18.44 15.65 -30.45
CA ASN A 538 -17.51 14.68 -31.04
C ASN A 538 -16.18 14.63 -30.29
N THR A 539 -15.66 15.78 -29.86
CA THR A 539 -14.46 15.84 -29.02
C THR A 539 -14.65 15.11 -27.69
N ARG A 540 -15.78 15.33 -27.01
CA ARG A 540 -16.09 14.64 -25.74
C ARG A 540 -16.21 13.12 -25.92
N LYS A 541 -16.89 12.67 -26.99
CA LYS A 541 -17.00 11.25 -27.34
C LYS A 541 -15.63 10.64 -27.61
N LEU A 542 -14.78 11.31 -28.36
CA LEU A 542 -13.44 10.83 -28.69
C LEU A 542 -12.55 10.75 -27.44
N ILE A 543 -12.59 11.75 -26.56
CA ILE A 543 -11.90 11.67 -25.24
C ILE A 543 -12.41 10.47 -24.43
N ALA A 544 -13.72 10.21 -24.42
CA ALA A 544 -14.28 9.07 -23.69
C ALA A 544 -13.78 7.73 -24.26
N PHE A 545 -13.78 7.57 -25.58
CA PHE A 545 -13.22 6.37 -26.22
C PHE A 545 -11.72 6.22 -25.95
N TYR A 546 -10.94 7.30 -26.07
CA TYR A 546 -9.52 7.29 -25.76
C TYR A 546 -9.22 6.92 -24.30
N LYS A 547 -10.05 7.35 -23.34
CA LYS A 547 -9.95 6.88 -21.96
C LYS A 547 -10.18 5.38 -21.86
N VAL A 548 -11.22 4.85 -22.52
CA VAL A 548 -11.48 3.40 -22.58
C VAL A 548 -10.28 2.66 -23.18
N LEU A 549 -9.72 3.13 -24.30
CA LEU A 549 -8.53 2.54 -24.91
C LEU A 549 -7.33 2.59 -23.98
N LYS A 550 -7.10 3.71 -23.29
CA LYS A 550 -6.03 3.86 -22.31
C LYS A 550 -6.21 2.86 -21.16
N ASP A 551 -7.42 2.67 -20.67
CA ASP A 551 -7.72 1.73 -19.59
C ASP A 551 -7.44 0.28 -20.03
N TYR A 552 -7.89 -0.13 -21.22
CA TYR A 552 -7.55 -1.45 -21.78
C TYR A 552 -6.06 -1.62 -22.07
N ASN A 553 -5.38 -0.58 -22.55
CA ASN A 553 -3.94 -0.67 -22.81
C ASN A 553 -3.12 -0.70 -21.52
N THR A 554 -3.59 0.01 -20.48
CA THR A 554 -2.99 0.00 -19.14
C THR A 554 -3.16 -1.37 -18.48
N GLN A 555 -4.27 -2.07 -18.73
CA GLN A 555 -4.48 -3.45 -18.30
C GLN A 555 -3.35 -4.39 -18.76
N LYS A 556 -2.82 -4.23 -19.98
CA LYS A 556 -1.65 -5.00 -20.45
C LYS A 556 -0.42 -4.84 -19.55
N SER A 557 -0.28 -3.71 -18.85
CA SER A 557 0.85 -3.41 -17.96
C SER A 557 0.57 -3.76 -16.50
N GLN A 558 -0.69 -3.67 -16.06
CA GLN A 558 -1.16 -3.99 -14.71
C GLN A 558 -1.13 -5.50 -14.43
N TYR A 559 -1.16 -6.34 -15.46
CA TYR A 559 -1.17 -7.81 -15.32
C TYR A 559 0.17 -8.49 -15.57
N ARG A 560 1.25 -7.72 -15.71
CA ARG A 560 2.58 -8.29 -16.01
C ARG A 560 3.34 -8.74 -14.76
N ARG A 561 3.13 -8.09 -13.61
CA ARG A 561 3.74 -8.46 -12.32
C ARG A 561 2.83 -8.07 -11.16
N GLY A 562 2.55 -9.01 -10.27
CA GLY A 562 1.96 -8.76 -8.97
C GLY A 562 2.94 -8.07 -8.02
N ASN A 563 2.43 -7.74 -6.83
CA ASN A 563 3.24 -7.33 -5.70
C ASN A 563 3.94 -8.55 -5.11
N HIS A 564 5.10 -8.31 -4.50
CA HIS A 564 5.72 -9.28 -3.62
C HIS A 564 5.02 -9.22 -2.26
N GLU A 565 4.33 -10.29 -1.90
CA GLU A 565 3.39 -10.36 -0.77
C GLU A 565 3.60 -11.69 -0.03
N CYS A 566 3.29 -11.69 1.26
CA CYS A 566 3.24 -12.91 2.07
C CYS A 566 1.95 -12.99 2.90
N ALA A 567 1.52 -14.21 3.18
CA ALA A 567 0.49 -14.49 4.15
C ALA A 567 0.78 -15.81 4.86
N ILE A 568 0.09 -16.02 5.98
CA ILE A 568 0.10 -17.28 6.70
C ILE A 568 -1.33 -17.74 6.98
N SER A 569 -1.51 -19.06 7.02
CA SER A 569 -2.73 -19.68 7.50
C SER A 569 -2.46 -20.42 8.81
N ILE A 570 -3.30 -20.13 9.81
CA ILE A 570 -3.24 -20.67 11.16
C ILE A 570 -4.58 -21.34 11.49
N SER A 571 -4.59 -22.68 11.52
CA SER A 571 -5.71 -23.47 12.02
C SER A 571 -5.64 -23.60 13.54
N ASN A 572 -6.15 -22.61 14.27
CA ASN A 572 -6.26 -22.63 15.73
C ASN A 572 -7.50 -21.84 16.17
N GLU A 573 -8.40 -22.48 16.93
CA GLU A 573 -9.67 -21.88 17.32
C GLU A 573 -9.53 -20.67 18.24
N GLU A 574 -8.56 -20.63 19.16
CA GLU A 574 -8.44 -19.51 20.10
C GLU A 574 -7.98 -18.24 19.37
N ILE A 575 -7.03 -18.39 18.45
CA ILE A 575 -6.57 -17.31 17.59
C ILE A 575 -7.72 -16.87 16.66
N ALA A 576 -8.35 -17.80 15.94
CA ALA A 576 -9.45 -17.49 15.02
C ALA A 576 -10.64 -16.83 15.72
N LYS A 577 -11.03 -17.29 16.91
CA LYS A 577 -12.11 -16.68 17.71
C LYS A 577 -11.78 -15.27 18.17
N THR A 578 -10.50 -14.94 18.38
CA THR A 578 -10.10 -13.58 18.78
C THR A 578 -10.31 -12.60 17.63
N PHE A 579 -9.91 -12.97 16.42
CA PHE A 579 -10.21 -12.18 15.22
C PHE A 579 -11.72 -12.18 14.90
N LEU A 580 -12.44 -13.26 15.19
CA LEU A 580 -13.89 -13.30 14.98
C LEU A 580 -14.63 -12.32 15.90
N ARG A 581 -14.25 -12.24 17.17
CA ARG A 581 -14.80 -11.25 18.10
C ARG A 581 -14.46 -9.83 17.68
N GLN A 582 -13.27 -9.60 17.13
CA GLN A 582 -12.88 -8.32 16.56
C GLN A 582 -13.80 -7.99 15.36
N PHE A 583 -13.93 -8.91 14.40
CA PHE A 583 -14.84 -8.77 13.26
C PHE A 583 -16.25 -8.37 13.70
N ASP A 584 -16.80 -9.08 14.69
CA ASP A 584 -18.16 -8.83 15.16
C ASP A 584 -18.30 -7.43 15.76
N LYS A 585 -17.29 -6.95 16.51
CA LYS A 585 -17.29 -5.57 17.03
C LYS A 585 -17.24 -4.54 15.91
N ASP A 586 -16.35 -4.73 14.92
CA ASP A 586 -16.19 -3.80 13.80
C ASP A 586 -17.41 -3.80 12.90
N TRP A 587 -18.01 -4.96 12.68
CA TRP A 587 -19.27 -5.14 11.96
C TRP A 587 -20.42 -4.41 12.66
N GLU A 588 -20.61 -4.63 13.96
CA GLU A 588 -21.67 -3.95 14.71
C GLU A 588 -21.45 -2.44 14.76
N TYR A 589 -20.20 -1.98 14.94
CA TYR A 589 -19.85 -0.56 14.91
C TYR A 589 -20.10 0.11 13.55
N SER A 590 -19.95 -0.66 12.47
CA SER A 590 -20.10 -0.19 11.10
C SER A 590 -21.55 -0.26 10.58
N LYS A 591 -22.49 -0.77 11.38
CA LYS A 591 -23.92 -0.70 11.05
C LYS A 591 -24.36 0.75 10.97
N ILE A 592 -24.97 1.12 9.85
CA ILE A 592 -25.63 2.42 9.69
C ILE A 592 -26.83 2.44 10.65
N THR A 593 -26.73 3.21 11.73
CA THR A 593 -27.88 3.51 12.59
C THR A 593 -28.66 4.67 11.98
N VAL A 594 -29.84 4.37 11.44
CA VAL A 594 -30.83 5.40 11.14
C VAL A 594 -31.41 5.86 12.48
N PRO A 595 -31.36 7.17 12.83
CA PRO A 595 -31.91 7.64 14.09
C PRO A 595 -33.40 7.31 14.20
N ASP A 596 -33.85 6.93 15.40
CA ASP A 596 -35.28 6.70 15.68
C ASP A 596 -36.13 7.88 15.21
N GLY A 597 -37.14 7.59 14.39
CA GLY A 597 -38.03 8.60 13.78
C GLY A 597 -37.76 8.89 12.30
N TYR A 598 -36.69 8.37 11.70
CA TYR A 598 -36.46 8.42 10.26
C TYR A 598 -36.67 7.05 9.62
N SER A 599 -37.51 6.96 8.59
CA SER A 599 -37.61 5.74 7.78
C SER A 599 -36.37 5.58 6.90
N GLU A 600 -35.92 4.34 6.65
CA GLU A 600 -34.76 4.03 5.80
C GLU A 600 -34.84 4.69 4.40
N ASN A 601 -36.05 4.95 3.90
CA ASN A 601 -36.27 5.60 2.60
C ASN A 601 -36.10 7.13 2.62
N GLN A 602 -36.07 7.78 3.78
CA GLN A 602 -35.91 9.23 3.91
C GLN A 602 -34.47 9.67 4.22
N SER A 603 -33.60 8.78 4.72
CA SER A 603 -32.27 9.17 5.21
C SER A 603 -31.23 9.28 4.08
N ALA A 604 -31.23 8.38 3.08
CA ALA A 604 -30.20 8.38 2.04
C ALA A 604 -30.27 9.63 1.13
N GLN A 605 -31.48 10.05 0.74
CA GLN A 605 -31.66 11.22 -0.11
C GLN A 605 -31.39 12.53 0.66
N ASN A 606 -31.89 12.64 1.90
CA ASN A 606 -31.69 13.84 2.72
C ASN A 606 -30.24 14.05 3.18
N ILE A 607 -29.45 12.98 3.39
CA ILE A 607 -28.02 13.10 3.73
C ILE A 607 -27.20 13.57 2.51
N VAL A 608 -27.53 13.07 1.31
CA VAL A 608 -26.91 13.54 0.06
C VAL A 608 -27.29 14.99 -0.22
N ASP A 609 -28.55 15.36 -0.01
CA ASP A 609 -29.04 16.72 -0.22
C ASP A 609 -28.49 17.70 0.84
N GLN A 610 -28.30 17.27 2.10
CA GLN A 610 -27.60 18.06 3.12
C GLN A 610 -26.11 18.21 2.82
N LYS A 611 -25.39 17.15 2.42
CA LYS A 611 -23.98 17.27 2.02
C LYS A 611 -23.81 18.20 0.83
N ASN A 612 -24.71 18.13 -0.16
CA ASN A 612 -24.69 19.04 -1.32
C ASN A 612 -25.05 20.48 -0.93
N SER A 613 -26.01 20.68 -0.01
CA SER A 613 -26.40 21.99 0.51
C SER A 613 -25.27 22.66 1.32
N ILE A 614 -24.57 21.90 2.17
CA ILE A 614 -23.41 22.40 2.92
C ILE A 614 -22.25 22.72 1.97
N ARG A 615 -21.99 21.87 0.97
CA ARG A 615 -20.95 22.11 -0.03
C ARG A 615 -21.26 23.33 -0.90
N GLN A 616 -22.54 23.57 -1.21
CA GLN A 616 -22.99 24.76 -1.92
C GLN A 616 -22.85 26.02 -1.05
N MET A 617 -23.21 25.97 0.24
CA MET A 617 -23.00 27.09 1.17
C MET A 617 -21.52 27.45 1.37
N VAL A 618 -20.62 26.47 1.34
CA VAL A 618 -19.17 26.70 1.40
C VAL A 618 -18.66 27.34 0.11
N MET A 619 -19.18 26.93 -1.06
CA MET A 619 -18.84 27.56 -2.34
C MET A 619 -19.40 28.98 -2.47
N ASP A 620 -20.57 29.26 -1.89
CA ASP A 620 -21.22 30.56 -1.93
C ASP A 620 -20.62 31.56 -0.90
N THR A 621 -19.73 31.11 -0.02
CA THR A 621 -19.04 31.95 0.99
C THR A 621 -17.56 32.20 0.67
N GLU A 622 -17.02 31.65 -0.42
CA GLU A 622 -15.74 32.09 -0.95
C GLU A 622 -15.89 33.47 -1.60
N PRO A 623 -15.11 34.49 -1.20
CA PRO A 623 -15.16 35.80 -1.83
C PRO A 623 -14.71 35.68 -3.28
N SER A 624 -15.59 36.08 -4.21
CA SER A 624 -15.26 36.23 -5.62
C SER A 624 -14.05 37.16 -5.75
N PHE A 625 -12.93 36.63 -6.21
CA PHE A 625 -11.84 37.45 -6.72
C PHE A 625 -12.31 38.07 -8.03
N ASP A 626 -12.99 39.21 -7.92
CA ASP A 626 -13.18 40.12 -9.05
C ASP A 626 -11.81 40.70 -9.41
N THR A 627 -11.36 40.32 -10.61
CA THR A 627 -10.29 40.97 -11.34
C THR A 627 -10.64 42.44 -11.56
N VAL A 628 -9.85 43.35 -11.00
CA VAL A 628 -9.82 44.76 -11.41
C VAL A 628 -8.40 45.09 -11.85
N ALA A 629 -8.31 45.44 -13.15
CA ALA A 629 -7.30 46.24 -13.88
C ALA A 629 -5.82 46.15 -13.49
#